data_AF-A0A934Z5R6-F1
#
_entry.id   AF-A0A934Z5R6-F1
#
_cell.length_a   1.000
_cell.length_b   1.000
_cell.length_c   1.000
_cell.angle_alpha   90.00
_cell.angle_beta   90.00
_cell.angle_gamma   90.00
#
_symmetry.space_group_name_H-M   'P 1'
#
loop_
_entity.id
_entity.type
_entity.pdbx_description
1 polymer ?
#
loop_
_entity_poly.entity_id
_entity_poly.type
_entity_poly.pdbx_seq_one_letter_code
_entity_poly.pdbx_strand_id
1 'polypeptide(L)' 'MSATAALVLAKAAPRGRPAQARQFGLDDLLRAQAERHFGRLRQLTFGGNNAEAYFSSDGKWLTFQKQKKVTEG' A
#
# COMPACT_ATOMS: atom_id res chain seq x y z
N MET A 1 -22.18 -41.17 -7.51
CA MET A 1 -20.90 -41.83 -7.18
C MET A 1 -20.09 -40.88 -6.32
N SER A 2 -19.65 -41.38 -5.16
CA SER A 2 -19.01 -40.63 -4.07
C SER A 2 -17.53 -40.40 -4.35
N ALA A 3 -17.00 -39.25 -3.97
CA ALA A 3 -15.56 -39.03 -3.83
C ALA A 3 -15.28 -38.41 -2.45
N THR A 4 -14.89 -39.28 -1.54
CA THR A 4 -14.44 -38.99 -0.18
C THR A 4 -13.13 -38.20 -0.22
N ALA A 5 -13.10 -37.00 0.32
CA ALA A 5 -11.87 -36.24 0.54
C ALA A 5 -11.15 -36.76 1.78
N ALA A 6 -9.85 -37.07 1.64
CA ALA A 6 -8.99 -37.53 2.72
C ALA A 6 -8.64 -36.38 3.67
N LEU A 7 -8.73 -36.63 4.98
CA LEU A 7 -8.30 -35.73 6.05
C LEU A 7 -6.77 -35.72 6.15
N VAL A 8 -6.15 -34.56 5.94
CA VAL A 8 -4.74 -34.32 6.27
C VAL A 8 -4.62 -34.02 7.77
N LEU A 9 -3.98 -34.91 8.52
CA LEU A 9 -3.66 -34.66 9.94
C LEU A 9 -2.37 -33.83 10.03
N ALA A 10 -2.50 -32.51 10.12
CA ALA A 10 -1.38 -31.65 10.48
C ALA A 10 -1.13 -31.70 11.99
N LYS A 11 0.05 -32.17 12.40
CA LYS A 11 0.52 -32.12 13.79
C LYS A 11 0.63 -30.66 14.21
N ALA A 12 -0.12 -30.25 15.24
CA ALA A 12 -0.09 -28.89 15.75
C ALA A 12 1.31 -28.54 16.30
N ALA A 13 2.07 -27.74 15.55
CA ALA A 13 3.18 -26.97 16.11
C ALA A 13 2.60 -25.98 17.14
N PRO A 14 3.33 -25.64 18.22
CA PRO A 14 2.88 -24.61 19.15
C PRO A 14 2.69 -23.35 18.33
N ARG A 15 1.43 -22.90 18.21
CA ARG A 15 1.09 -21.63 17.59
C ARG A 15 1.70 -20.56 18.49
N GLY A 16 2.96 -20.24 18.26
CA GLY A 16 3.54 -18.99 18.71
C GLY A 16 2.57 -17.91 18.27
N ARG A 17 2.17 -17.03 19.20
CA ARG A 17 1.33 -15.86 18.90
C ARG A 17 1.86 -15.28 17.58
N PRO A 18 1.03 -15.03 16.55
CA PRO A 18 1.51 -14.30 15.40
C PRO A 18 2.14 -13.03 15.98
N ALA A 19 3.43 -12.83 15.72
CA ALA A 19 4.09 -11.58 16.05
C ALA A 19 3.19 -10.52 15.43
N GLN A 20 2.48 -9.78 16.29
CA GLN A 20 1.52 -8.78 15.86
C GLN A 20 2.33 -7.80 15.04
N ALA A 21 2.20 -7.87 13.71
CA ALA A 21 2.76 -6.86 12.83
C ALA A 21 2.21 -5.55 13.37
N ARG A 22 3.09 -4.67 13.87
CA ARG A 22 2.69 -3.35 14.34
C ARG A 22 1.93 -2.69 13.19
N GLN A 23 0.62 -2.60 13.33
CA GLN A 23 -0.22 -1.85 12.42
C GLN A 23 0.04 -0.38 12.76
N PHE A 24 0.97 0.24 12.05
CA PHE A 24 1.11 1.69 12.09
C PHE A 24 -0.19 2.28 11.55
N GLY A 25 -0.87 3.08 12.37
CA GLY A 25 -2.01 3.85 11.90
C GLY A 25 -1.56 4.79 10.79
N LEU A 26 -2.44 5.09 9.84
CA LEU A 26 -2.17 6.14 8.84
C LEU A 26 -1.79 7.46 9.54
N ASP A 27 -2.42 7.72 10.69
CA ASP A 27 -2.10 8.85 11.56
C ASP A 27 -0.69 8.80 12.14
N ASP A 28 -0.13 7.61 12.42
CA ASP A 28 1.24 7.44 12.93
C ASP A 28 2.30 7.69 11.84
N LEU A 29 1.99 7.31 10.59
CA LEU A 29 2.84 7.57 9.42
C LEU A 29 2.80 9.05 9.01
N LEU A 30 1.63 9.68 9.10
CA LEU A 30 1.43 11.10 8.80
C LEU A 30 1.94 12.00 9.95
N ARG A 31 1.84 11.53 11.19
CA ARG A 31 2.41 12.15 12.39
C ARG A 31 3.76 11.53 12.73
N ALA A 32 4.64 11.44 11.74
CA ALA A 32 6.06 11.51 12.04
C ALA A 32 6.32 12.90 12.66
N GLN A 33 6.04 13.06 13.96
CA GLN A 33 6.01 14.36 14.66
C GLN A 33 7.37 15.08 14.63
N ALA A 34 8.42 14.42 14.13
CA ALA A 34 9.76 14.96 13.92
C ALA A 34 10.07 15.37 12.46
N GLU A 35 9.29 14.94 11.46
CA GLU A 35 9.63 15.18 10.06
C GLU A 35 9.09 16.52 9.57
N ARG A 36 9.98 17.51 9.52
CA ARG A 36 9.62 18.91 9.17
C ARG A 36 9.13 19.09 7.74
N HIS A 37 9.38 18.11 6.86
CA HIS A 37 9.09 18.22 5.43
C HIS A 37 7.70 17.75 5.01
N PHE A 38 6.90 17.14 5.90
CA PHE A 38 5.54 16.68 5.58
C PHE A 38 4.44 17.74 5.66
N GLY A 39 4.77 19.01 5.95
CA GLY A 39 3.78 20.09 6.06
C GLY A 39 3.02 20.42 4.77
N ARG A 40 3.45 19.90 3.61
CA ARG A 40 2.83 20.16 2.29
C ARG A 40 2.79 18.89 1.43
N LEU A 41 1.96 17.94 1.83
CA LEU A 41 1.64 16.76 1.03
C LEU A 41 0.52 17.06 0.04
N ARG A 42 0.66 16.56 -1.20
CA ARG A 42 -0.37 16.64 -2.23
C ARG A 42 -0.53 15.27 -2.88
N GLN A 43 -1.75 14.73 -2.85
CA GLN A 43 -2.10 13.50 -3.55
C GLN A 43 -2.27 13.78 -5.05
N LEU A 44 -1.59 12.97 -5.88
CA LEU A 44 -1.58 13.14 -7.35
C LEU A 44 -2.38 12.06 -8.09
N THR A 45 -2.62 10.90 -7.46
CA THR A 45 -3.37 9.77 -8.05
C THR A 45 -4.48 9.30 -7.11
N PHE A 46 -5.53 8.70 -7.68
CA PHE A 46 -6.69 8.16 -6.97
C PHE A 46 -7.02 6.76 -7.49
N GLY A 47 -7.73 5.96 -6.69
CA GLY A 47 -8.35 4.70 -7.17
C GLY A 47 -7.39 3.54 -7.45
N GLY A 48 -6.20 3.51 -6.83
CA GLY A 48 -5.29 2.36 -6.94
C GLY A 48 -4.45 2.30 -8.22
N ASN A 49 -4.38 3.38 -9.00
CA ASN A 49 -3.50 3.45 -10.17
C ASN A 49 -2.02 3.54 -9.74
N ASN A 50 -1.14 2.84 -10.46
CA ASN A 50 0.32 2.94 -10.28
C ASN A 50 0.76 4.40 -10.38
N ALA A 51 1.43 4.89 -9.33
CA ALA A 51 1.90 6.26 -9.23
C ALA A 51 3.43 6.27 -9.40
N GLU A 52 3.88 6.32 -10.66
CA GLU A 52 5.29 6.52 -10.96
C GLU A 52 5.55 7.98 -11.35
N ALA A 53 6.52 8.60 -10.70
CA ALA A 53 6.86 10.01 -10.87
C ALA A 53 8.37 10.25 -10.71
N TYR A 54 8.88 11.27 -11.41
CA TYR A 54 10.28 11.66 -11.45
C TYR A 54 10.42 13.16 -11.25
N PHE A 55 11.37 13.58 -10.41
CA PHE A 55 11.76 14.98 -10.29
C PHE A 55 12.70 15.39 -11.44
N SER A 56 12.61 16.64 -11.88
CA SER A 56 13.67 17.23 -12.69
C SER A 56 14.99 17.27 -11.92
N SER A 57 16.11 17.34 -12.63
CA SER A 57 17.44 17.41 -12.00
C SER A 57 17.61 18.57 -11.03
N ASP A 58 16.91 19.69 -11.27
CA ASP A 58 16.90 20.87 -10.41
C ASP A 58 15.78 20.84 -9.33
N GLY A 59 14.99 19.78 -9.27
CA GLY A 59 13.92 19.58 -8.29
C GLY A 59 12.71 20.49 -8.45
N LYS A 60 12.63 21.31 -9.51
CA LYS A 60 11.54 22.29 -9.70
C LYS A 60 10.28 21.69 -10.33
N TRP A 61 10.44 20.57 -11.04
CA TRP A 61 9.35 19.94 -11.79
C TRP A 61 9.18 18.49 -11.38
N LEU A 62 7.93 18.02 -11.49
CA LEU A 62 7.56 16.63 -11.29
C LEU A 62 6.87 16.12 -12.56
N THR A 63 7.44 15.10 -13.17
CA THR A 63 6.86 14.38 -14.31
C THR A 63 6.23 13.10 -13.79
N PHE A 64 4.95 12.85 -14.12
CA PHE A 64 4.24 11.67 -13.66
C PHE A 64 3.22 11.19 -14.70
N GLN A 65 2.88 9.90 -14.63
CA GLN A 65 1.85 9.33 -15.50
C GLN A 65 0.46 9.60 -14.92
N LYS A 66 -0.50 10.01 -15.76
CA LYS A 66 -1.91 10.17 -15.36
C LYS A 66 -2.82 9.28 -16.20
N GLN A 67 -3.76 8.60 -15.55
CA GLN A 67 -4.83 7.89 -16.24
C GLN A 67 -5.97 8.87 -16.55
N LYS A 68 -6.36 8.95 -17.81
CA LYS A 68 -7.58 9.68 -18.21
C LYS A 68 -8.76 8.72 -18.07
N LYS A 69 -9.91 9.21 -17.57
CA LYS A 69 -11.17 8.48 -17.79
C LYS A 69 -11.47 8.54 -19.28
N VAL A 70 -11.65 7.37 -19.89
CA VAL A 70 -12.25 7.28 -21.23
C VAL A 70 -13.75 7.48 -21.02
N THR A 71 -14.29 8.58 -21.54
CA THR A 71 -15.74 8.76 -21.62
C THR A 71 -16.17 8.16 -22.95
N GLU A 72 -16.90 7.05 -22.91
CA GLU A 72 -17.59 6.53 -24.08
C GLU A 72 -18.80 7.43 -24.38
N GLY A 73 -19.00 7.74 -25.66
CA GLY A 73 -20.09 8.59 -26.15
C GLY A 73 -21.40 7.84 -26.29
#